data_AF-A0A550CIP2-F1
#
_entry.id   AF-A0A550CIP2-F1
#
_cell.length_a   1.000
_cell.length_b   1.000
_cell.length_c   1.000
_cell.angle_alpha   90.00
_cell.angle_beta   90.00
_cell.angle_gamma   90.00
#
_symmetry.space_group_name_H-M   'P 1'
#
loop_
_entity.id
_entity.type
_entity.pdbx_description
1 polymer ?
#
loop_
_entity_poly.entity_id
_entity_poly.type
_entity_poly.pdbx_seq_one_letter_code
_entity_poly.pdbx_strand_id
1 'polypeptide(L)'
;MSGSKFPGYPYPNVRGQHPSAPGGRAQAGLAQRTGPRRASHRVPSNHVSQRINNEDYLRRQFRIPPYMKVDLFALPDSGAETKPPIPLDHLAKLAIHCHEQHVCTLQDMYEAVEERYLYFRGNNVDSWKGSIRHMLSLKKVYRNEGGLWWLDFSDGEGDKRQRKRGSRSSSDDDYESPA
;
A
#
# COMPACT_ATOMS: atom_id res chain seq x y z
N MET A 1 -17.08 -45.48 -43.87
CA MET A 1 -15.63 -45.69 -43.65
C MET A 1 -14.96 -44.33 -43.59
N SER A 2 -14.49 -43.91 -42.43
CA SER A 2 -13.24 -43.15 -42.19
C SER A 2 -13.30 -42.51 -40.82
N GLY A 3 -12.55 -43.09 -39.90
CA GLY A 3 -12.42 -42.65 -38.52
C GLY A 3 -11.34 -41.57 -38.37
N SER A 4 -11.62 -40.59 -37.53
CA SER A 4 -10.68 -39.55 -37.11
C SER A 4 -9.89 -40.04 -35.90
N LYS A 5 -8.57 -40.03 -36.07
CA LYS A 5 -7.53 -40.61 -35.22
C LYS A 5 -7.04 -39.55 -34.23
N PHE A 6 -7.32 -39.73 -32.94
CA PHE A 6 -6.72 -38.94 -31.86
C PHE A 6 -5.31 -39.47 -31.55
N PRO A 7 -4.25 -38.64 -31.55
CA PRO A 7 -2.94 -39.05 -31.04
C PRO A 7 -2.91 -38.94 -29.51
N GLY A 8 -2.78 -40.10 -28.85
CA GLY A 8 -2.58 -40.23 -27.42
C GLY A 8 -1.16 -39.85 -27.00
N TYR A 9 -1.04 -39.10 -25.91
CA TYR A 9 0.21 -38.92 -25.19
C TYR A 9 0.28 -39.94 -24.04
N PRO A 10 1.27 -40.86 -24.03
CA PRO A 10 1.55 -41.70 -22.89
C PRO A 10 2.42 -40.94 -21.87
N TYR A 11 1.92 -40.80 -20.64
CA TYR A 11 2.77 -40.43 -19.50
C TYR A 11 3.52 -41.67 -19.00
N PRO A 12 4.86 -41.62 -18.86
CA PRO A 12 5.61 -42.71 -18.25
C PRO A 12 5.45 -42.73 -16.72
N ASN A 13 5.16 -43.92 -16.24
CA ASN A 13 5.12 -44.34 -14.85
C ASN A 13 6.54 -44.44 -14.29
N VAL A 14 6.85 -43.76 -13.18
CA VAL A 14 8.10 -43.97 -12.43
C VAL A 14 7.78 -44.39 -11.00
N ARG A 15 8.35 -45.53 -10.68
CA ARG A 15 8.15 -46.43 -9.55
C ARG A 15 9.05 -46.04 -8.38
N GLY A 16 8.49 -46.08 -7.16
CA GLY A 16 9.17 -46.57 -5.96
C GLY A 16 9.95 -45.57 -5.10
N GLN A 17 9.50 -45.40 -3.85
CA GLN A 17 10.39 -45.32 -2.67
C GLN A 17 9.61 -45.52 -1.36
N HIS A 18 10.02 -46.58 -0.65
CA HIS A 18 9.96 -46.98 0.77
C HIS A 18 8.93 -46.41 1.77
N PRO A 19 8.36 -47.29 2.64
CA PRO A 19 7.70 -46.90 3.89
C PRO A 19 8.71 -46.68 5.03
N SER A 20 8.50 -45.65 5.86
CA SER A 20 9.21 -45.44 7.12
C SER A 20 8.21 -45.39 8.29
N ALA A 21 8.64 -45.99 9.39
CA ALA A 21 7.87 -46.42 10.56
C ALA A 21 7.17 -45.31 11.38
N PRO A 22 6.18 -45.66 12.23
CA PRO A 22 5.70 -44.81 13.31
C PRO A 22 6.54 -45.03 14.58
N GLY A 23 7.15 -43.97 15.11
CA GLY A 23 7.91 -44.04 16.35
C GLY A 23 7.82 -42.73 17.14
N GLY A 24 7.39 -42.86 18.40
CA GLY A 24 8.02 -42.09 19.49
C GLY A 24 7.44 -40.72 19.83
N ARG A 25 6.36 -40.76 20.61
CA ARG A 25 5.96 -39.81 21.66
C ARG A 25 7.17 -39.20 22.41
N ALA A 26 7.27 -37.87 22.44
CA ALA A 26 8.02 -37.12 23.43
C ALA A 26 7.25 -35.87 23.87
N GLN A 27 7.33 -35.59 25.16
CA GLN A 27 6.50 -34.68 25.93
C GLN A 27 7.08 -33.27 25.99
N ALA A 28 6.17 -32.32 26.23
CA ALA A 28 6.29 -31.14 27.08
C ALA A 28 7.60 -30.33 27.06
N GLY A 29 7.51 -29.12 26.48
CA GLY A 29 8.39 -28.00 26.76
C GLY A 29 7.61 -26.70 26.62
N LEU A 30 7.11 -26.18 27.75
CA LEU A 30 6.57 -24.82 27.90
C LEU A 30 7.67 -23.80 27.59
N ALA A 31 7.87 -23.48 26.32
CA ALA A 31 8.61 -22.29 25.93
C ALA A 31 7.65 -21.10 26.00
N GLN A 32 7.93 -20.27 27.00
CA GLN A 32 7.20 -19.06 27.34
C GLN A 32 6.98 -18.20 26.09
N ARG A 33 5.72 -17.88 25.83
CA ARG A 33 5.29 -16.94 24.80
C ARG A 33 5.92 -15.59 25.15
N THR A 34 7.06 -15.28 24.56
CA THR A 34 7.55 -13.91 24.45
C THR A 34 6.56 -13.18 23.56
N GLY A 35 5.57 -12.52 24.18
CA GLY A 35 4.74 -11.56 23.48
C GLY A 35 5.64 -10.54 22.77
N PRO A 36 5.24 -10.00 21.61
CA PRO A 36 6.02 -8.97 20.94
C PRO A 36 6.17 -7.81 21.93
N ARG A 37 7.40 -7.61 22.41
CA ARG A 37 7.78 -6.39 23.13
C ARG A 37 7.33 -5.23 22.25
N ARG A 38 6.33 -4.48 22.70
CA ARG A 38 5.98 -3.17 22.14
C ARG A 38 7.27 -2.35 22.22
N ALA A 39 8.02 -2.32 21.13
CA ALA A 39 9.20 -1.50 21.02
C ALA A 39 8.73 -0.08 21.33
N SER A 40 9.37 0.59 22.29
CA SER A 40 9.14 2.02 22.49
C SER A 40 9.48 2.69 21.17
N HIS A 41 8.45 2.99 20.38
CA HIS A 41 8.54 3.59 19.06
C HIS A 41 9.02 5.03 19.27
N ARG A 42 10.33 5.20 19.34
CA ARG A 42 10.95 6.51 19.45
C ARG A 42 10.84 7.15 18.07
N VAL A 43 10.02 8.19 17.95
CA VAL A 43 9.89 8.97 16.72
C VAL A 43 11.29 9.50 16.36
N PRO A 44 11.80 9.25 15.15
CA PRO A 44 13.12 9.72 14.74
C PRO A 44 13.19 11.25 14.80
N SER A 45 14.25 11.78 15.41
CA SER A 45 14.40 13.21 15.73
C SER A 45 14.33 14.14 14.50
N ASN A 46 14.60 13.62 13.31
CA ASN A 46 14.57 14.39 12.05
C ASN A 46 13.15 14.73 11.56
N HIS A 47 12.09 14.05 12.05
CA HIS A 47 10.73 14.34 11.60
C HIS A 47 10.18 15.66 12.18
N VAL A 48 10.59 16.06 13.38
CA VAL A 48 10.05 17.26 14.05
C VAL A 48 10.33 18.54 13.26
N SER A 49 11.54 18.66 12.69
CA SER A 49 11.94 19.82 11.88
C SER A 49 11.23 19.91 10.53
N GLN A 50 10.72 18.78 10.02
CA GLN A 50 10.03 18.72 8.73
C GLN A 50 8.55 19.16 8.83
N ARG A 51 7.98 19.25 10.05
CA ARG A 51 6.56 19.57 10.28
C ARG A 51 6.11 20.87 9.63
N ILE A 52 6.86 21.95 9.85
CA ILE A 52 6.49 23.30 9.37
C ILE A 52 6.47 23.33 7.83
N ASN A 53 7.51 22.77 7.21
CA ASN A 53 7.61 22.72 5.75
C ASN A 53 6.49 21.87 5.14
N ASN A 54 6.14 20.76 5.81
CA ASN A 54 5.07 19.88 5.38
C ASN A 54 3.70 20.57 5.47
N GLU A 55 3.43 21.29 6.55
CA GLU A 55 2.17 22.00 6.73
C GLU A 55 1.96 23.05 5.65
N ASP A 56 2.98 23.89 5.39
CA ASP A 56 2.92 24.91 4.34
C ASP A 56 2.69 24.31 2.95
N TYR A 57 3.31 23.17 2.65
CA TYR A 57 3.09 22.46 1.40
C TYR A 57 1.64 21.99 1.26
N LEU A 58 1.10 21.35 2.29
CA LEU A 58 -0.28 20.86 2.31
C LEU A 58 -1.28 22.01 2.19
N ARG A 59 -1.06 23.12 2.90
CA ARG A 59 -1.92 24.32 2.80
C ARG A 59 -2.01 24.83 1.38
N ARG A 60 -0.88 24.92 0.67
CA ARG A 60 -0.84 25.34 -0.74
C ARG A 60 -1.52 24.31 -1.66
N GLN A 61 -1.25 23.03 -1.46
CA GLN A 61 -1.81 21.94 -2.27
C GLN A 61 -3.34 21.88 -2.16
N PHE A 62 -3.88 22.02 -0.94
CA PHE A 62 -5.32 21.91 -0.65
C PHE A 62 -6.05 23.25 -0.59
N ARG A 63 -5.35 24.37 -0.81
CA ARG A 63 -5.89 25.73 -0.68
C ARG A 63 -6.53 25.99 0.68
N ILE A 64 -5.91 25.48 1.75
CA ILE A 64 -6.39 25.62 3.12
C ILE A 64 -5.92 26.98 3.68
N PRO A 65 -6.84 27.86 4.11
CA PRO A 65 -6.48 29.16 4.67
C PRO A 65 -5.64 29.03 5.95
N PRO A 66 -4.77 30.01 6.28
CA PRO A 66 -3.83 29.92 7.40
C PRO A 66 -4.52 29.77 8.77
N TYR A 67 -5.77 30.26 8.90
CA TYR A 67 -6.56 30.15 10.13
C TYR A 67 -7.26 28.80 10.31
N MET A 68 -7.30 27.97 9.27
CA MET A 68 -7.93 26.65 9.31
C MET A 68 -6.86 25.58 9.62
N LYS A 69 -7.21 24.57 10.41
CA LYS A 69 -6.33 23.43 10.65
C LYS A 69 -6.18 22.59 9.38
N VAL A 70 -5.00 22.01 9.18
CA VAL A 70 -4.71 21.14 8.04
C VAL A 70 -5.05 19.71 8.42
N ASP A 71 -6.31 19.34 8.18
CA ASP A 71 -6.87 18.03 8.49
C ASP A 71 -7.86 17.58 7.40
N LEU A 72 -8.49 16.42 7.60
CA LEU A 72 -9.51 15.88 6.70
C LEU A 72 -10.81 16.69 6.67
N PHE A 73 -11.06 17.52 7.69
CA PHE A 73 -12.24 18.39 7.79
C PHE A 73 -12.06 19.70 7.01
N ALA A 74 -10.83 20.05 6.64
CA ALA A 74 -10.54 21.16 5.75
C ALA A 74 -10.91 20.90 4.28
N LEU A 75 -11.25 19.66 3.93
CA LEU A 75 -11.69 19.30 2.59
C LEU A 75 -13.18 19.58 2.38
N PRO A 76 -13.61 19.89 1.13
CA PRO A 76 -15.02 20.09 0.81
C PRO A 76 -15.86 18.90 1.24
N ASP A 77 -17.04 19.17 1.80
CA ASP A 77 -17.98 18.12 2.19
C ASP A 77 -18.45 17.36 0.94
N SER A 78 -18.26 16.04 0.95
CA SER A 78 -19.00 15.14 0.07
C SER A 78 -20.21 14.60 0.85
N GLY A 79 -21.31 14.30 0.16
CA GLY A 79 -22.45 13.63 0.79
C GLY A 79 -21.99 12.38 1.55
N ALA A 80 -22.59 12.13 2.72
CA ALA A 80 -22.16 11.10 3.66
C ALA A 80 -21.95 9.71 3.03
N GLU A 81 -22.81 9.35 2.09
CA GLU A 81 -22.82 8.03 1.44
C GLU A 81 -22.22 8.02 0.03
N THR A 82 -21.72 9.17 -0.47
CA THR A 82 -21.11 9.23 -1.80
C THR A 82 -19.59 9.18 -1.68
N LYS A 83 -18.96 8.50 -2.64
CA LYS A 83 -17.50 8.46 -2.73
C LYS A 83 -16.99 9.89 -2.93
N PRO A 84 -16.11 10.42 -2.05
CA PRO A 84 -15.56 11.75 -2.25
C PRO A 84 -14.78 11.81 -3.58
N PRO A 85 -14.86 12.91 -4.35
CA PRO A 85 -14.07 13.13 -5.56
C PRO A 85 -12.60 13.47 -5.24
N ILE A 86 -12.10 12.97 -4.11
CA ILE A 86 -10.79 13.26 -3.56
C ILE A 86 -9.93 11.99 -3.70
N PRO A 87 -8.72 12.09 -4.30
CA PRO A 87 -7.81 10.97 -4.37
C PRO A 87 -7.45 10.43 -2.99
N LEU A 88 -7.33 9.10 -2.85
CA LEU A 88 -6.90 8.46 -1.59
C LEU A 88 -5.53 8.98 -1.10
N ASP A 89 -4.69 9.47 -2.00
CA ASP A 89 -3.40 10.10 -1.67
C ASP A 89 -3.58 11.31 -0.77
N HIS A 90 -4.54 12.16 -1.15
CA HIS A 90 -4.80 13.41 -0.48
C HIS A 90 -5.38 13.14 0.90
N LEU A 91 -6.25 12.13 0.99
CA LEU A 91 -6.79 11.65 2.26
C LEU A 91 -5.67 11.12 3.16
N ALA A 92 -4.76 10.30 2.64
CA ALA A 92 -3.63 9.76 3.42
C ALA A 92 -2.69 10.87 3.93
N LYS A 93 -2.34 11.85 3.09
CA LYS A 93 -1.53 13.02 3.51
C LYS A 93 -2.18 13.78 4.67
N LEU A 94 -3.46 14.10 4.55
CA LEU A 94 -4.19 14.85 5.57
C LEU A 94 -4.45 14.02 6.82
N ALA A 95 -4.68 12.71 6.69
CA ALA A 95 -4.83 11.80 7.83
C ALA A 95 -3.55 11.73 8.69
N ILE A 96 -2.37 11.63 8.05
CA ILE A 96 -1.09 11.67 8.76
C ILE A 96 -0.89 13.02 9.44
N HIS A 97 -1.20 14.12 8.73
CA HIS A 97 -0.99 15.46 9.25
C HIS A 97 -1.95 15.84 10.39
N CYS A 98 -3.15 15.26 10.42
CA CYS A 98 -4.15 15.52 11.47
C CYS A 98 -3.69 15.09 12.87
N HIS A 99 -2.75 14.14 12.96
CA HIS A 99 -2.25 13.67 14.26
C HIS A 99 -1.34 14.70 14.93
N GLU A 100 -1.36 14.82 16.26
CA GLU A 100 -0.61 15.86 17.00
C GLU A 100 0.89 15.84 16.76
N GLN A 101 1.44 14.66 16.44
CA GLN A 101 2.85 14.46 16.14
C GLN A 101 3.17 14.42 14.63
N HIS A 102 2.15 14.57 13.77
CA HIS A 102 2.15 14.29 12.31
C HIS A 102 2.80 12.96 11.93
N VAL A 103 2.72 12.01 12.84
CA VAL A 103 3.03 10.60 12.59
C VAL A 103 1.84 9.78 13.02
N CYS A 104 1.53 8.72 12.29
CA CYS A 104 0.46 7.82 12.68
C CYS A 104 0.74 6.40 12.18
N THR A 105 0.00 5.44 12.71
CA THR A 105 0.04 4.07 12.21
C THR A 105 -0.86 3.93 10.97
N LEU A 106 -0.69 2.81 10.25
CA LEU A 106 -1.57 2.49 9.13
C LEU A 106 -3.04 2.36 9.56
N GLN A 107 -3.28 1.87 10.78
CA GLN A 107 -4.62 1.70 11.34
C GLN A 107 -5.25 3.06 11.63
N ASP A 108 -4.51 3.98 12.23
CA ASP A 108 -4.99 5.34 12.52
C ASP A 108 -5.39 6.08 11.23
N MET A 109 -4.65 5.87 10.12
CA MET A 109 -5.05 6.43 8.82
C MET A 109 -6.40 5.90 8.35
N TYR A 110 -6.69 4.61 8.56
CA TYR A 110 -7.98 4.04 8.17
C TYR A 110 -9.10 4.64 9.00
N GLU A 111 -8.90 4.74 10.31
CA GLU A 111 -9.87 5.29 11.25
C GLU A 111 -10.18 6.76 10.94
N ALA A 112 -9.16 7.58 10.69
CA ALA A 112 -9.35 8.99 10.34
C ALA A 112 -10.17 9.18 9.04
N VAL A 113 -9.92 8.34 8.03
CA VAL A 113 -10.67 8.37 6.77
C VAL A 113 -12.12 7.92 6.97
N GLU A 114 -12.33 6.84 7.73
CA GLU A 114 -13.64 6.31 8.08
C GLU A 114 -14.43 7.26 9.00
N GLU A 115 -13.77 8.05 9.84
CA GLU A 115 -14.37 9.09 10.68
C GLU A 115 -14.94 10.23 9.85
N ARG A 116 -14.19 10.69 8.83
CA ARG A 116 -14.63 11.79 7.96
C ARG A 116 -15.67 11.35 6.93
N TYR A 117 -15.48 10.19 6.30
CA TYR A 117 -16.28 9.75 5.16
C TYR A 117 -16.91 8.39 5.43
N LEU A 118 -18.21 8.39 5.75
CA LEU A 118 -18.97 7.18 6.07
C LEU A 118 -18.97 6.16 4.92
N TYR A 119 -18.85 6.63 3.66
CA TYR A 119 -18.68 5.78 2.48
C TYR A 119 -17.62 4.68 2.66
N PHE A 120 -16.52 4.91 3.38
CA PHE A 120 -15.43 3.94 3.53
C PHE A 120 -15.65 2.91 4.65
N ARG A 121 -16.64 3.11 5.54
CA ARG A 121 -16.95 2.18 6.65
C ARG A 121 -17.64 0.90 6.17
N GLY A 122 -18.60 1.02 5.26
CA GLY A 122 -19.46 -0.10 4.84
C GLY A 122 -19.09 -0.75 3.52
N ASN A 123 -18.28 -0.08 2.69
CA ASN A 123 -18.01 -0.51 1.31
C ASN A 123 -16.64 -1.19 1.18
N ASN A 124 -16.61 -2.38 0.54
CA ASN A 124 -15.44 -3.13 0.05
C ASN A 124 -14.11 -2.68 0.71
N VAL A 125 -14.03 -2.94 2.01
CA VAL A 125 -13.01 -2.38 2.92
C VAL A 125 -11.60 -2.73 2.46
N ASP A 126 -11.43 -3.90 1.83
CA ASP A 126 -10.15 -4.38 1.35
C ASP A 126 -9.62 -3.60 0.13
N SER A 127 -10.51 -3.08 -0.73
CA SER A 127 -10.14 -2.44 -1.98
C SER A 127 -9.44 -1.08 -1.75
N TRP A 128 -10.05 -0.21 -0.94
CA TRP A 128 -9.49 1.13 -0.70
C TRP A 128 -8.34 1.09 0.29
N LYS A 129 -8.39 0.23 1.33
CA LYS A 129 -7.26 0.02 2.26
C LYS A 129 -6.04 -0.56 1.53
N GLY A 130 -6.26 -1.47 0.58
CA GLY A 130 -5.22 -1.99 -0.31
C GLY A 130 -4.59 -0.90 -1.18
N SER A 131 -5.42 0.01 -1.70
CA SER A 131 -4.97 1.17 -2.47
C SER A 131 -4.12 2.12 -1.62
N ILE A 132 -4.51 2.43 -0.38
CA ILE A 132 -3.69 3.24 0.55
C ILE A 132 -2.33 2.57 0.79
N ARG A 133 -2.31 1.26 1.11
CA ARG A 133 -1.05 0.52 1.30
C ARG A 133 -0.15 0.59 0.09
N HIS A 134 -0.72 0.45 -1.10
CA HIS A 134 0.02 0.57 -2.35
C HIS A 134 0.67 1.95 -2.47
N MET A 135 -0.06 3.02 -2.19
CA MET A 135 0.40 4.39 -2.32
C MET A 135 1.52 4.74 -1.32
N LEU A 136 1.39 4.29 -0.08
CA LEU A 136 2.43 4.41 0.95
C LEU A 136 3.74 3.72 0.53
N SER A 137 3.64 2.60 -0.18
CA SER A 137 4.80 1.91 -0.74
C SER A 137 5.37 2.62 -1.98
N LEU A 138 4.51 3.23 -2.81
CA LEU A 138 4.86 3.77 -4.12
C LEU A 138 5.48 5.16 -4.05
N LYS A 139 4.88 6.10 -3.31
CA LYS A 139 5.25 7.51 -3.35
C LYS A 139 6.35 7.86 -2.37
N LYS A 140 7.31 8.69 -2.79
CA LYS A 140 8.49 9.10 -2.01
C LYS A 140 8.15 9.88 -0.74
N VAL A 141 7.05 10.62 -0.79
CA VAL A 141 6.61 11.50 0.30
C VAL A 141 6.27 10.74 1.58
N TYR A 142 5.98 9.43 1.49
CA TYR A 142 5.68 8.60 2.64
C TYR A 142 6.91 7.87 3.13
N ARG A 143 7.33 8.22 4.35
CA ARG A 143 8.38 7.55 5.10
C ARG A 143 7.76 6.67 6.17
N ASN A 144 8.44 5.57 6.47
CA ASN A 144 8.03 4.65 7.53
C ASN A 144 9.24 4.16 8.31
N GLU A 145 9.09 4.09 9.63
CA GLU A 145 10.03 3.41 10.51
C GLU A 145 9.25 2.76 11.65
N GLY A 146 9.46 1.46 11.84
CA GLY A 146 8.84 0.72 12.94
C GLY A 146 7.30 0.71 12.93
N GLY A 147 6.66 0.90 11.77
CA GLY A 147 5.20 0.92 11.66
C GLY A 147 4.56 2.32 11.79
N LEU A 148 5.34 3.33 12.11
CA LEU A 148 4.91 4.73 12.10
C LEU A 148 5.20 5.36 10.75
N TRP A 149 4.21 6.07 10.21
CA TRP A 149 4.28 6.76 8.94
C TRP A 149 4.28 8.27 9.12
N TRP A 150 5.04 8.97 8.29
CA TRP A 150 5.09 10.42 8.25
C TRP A 150 5.34 10.97 6.85
N LEU A 151 5.17 12.27 6.70
CA LEU A 151 5.39 12.98 5.44
C LEU A 151 6.77 13.62 5.37
N ASP A 152 7.37 13.56 4.19
CA ASP A 152 8.65 14.19 3.88
C ASP A 152 8.61 14.69 2.43
N PHE A 153 8.45 16.00 2.26
CA PHE A 153 8.38 16.65 0.95
C PHE A 153 9.74 17.20 0.48
N SER A 154 10.85 16.90 1.17
CA SER A 154 12.17 17.47 0.83
C SER A 154 12.63 17.14 -0.59
N ASP A 155 12.30 15.93 -1.06
CA ASP A 155 12.69 15.40 -2.37
C ASP A 155 11.64 15.72 -3.47
N GLY A 156 10.62 16.52 -3.14
CA GLY A 156 9.47 16.80 -3.99
C GLY A 156 8.46 15.64 -4.07
N GLU A 157 7.41 15.83 -4.88
CA GLU A 157 6.37 14.83 -5.10
C GLU A 157 6.73 13.87 -6.25
N GLY A 158 6.57 12.57 -6.04
CA GLY A 158 6.82 11.56 -7.08
C GLY A 158 6.94 10.13 -6.57
N ASP A 159 7.06 9.19 -7.51
CA ASP A 159 7.18 7.76 -7.21
C ASP A 159 8.62 7.35 -6.86
N LYS A 160 8.79 6.39 -5.93
CA LYS A 160 10.09 5.93 -5.42
C LYS A 160 11.00 5.37 -6.51
N ARG A 161 10.46 4.80 -7.58
CA ARG A 161 11.22 4.19 -8.68
C ARG A 161 10.62 4.61 -10.02
N GLN A 162 11.43 5.18 -10.92
CA GLN A 162 11.06 5.19 -12.33
C GLN A 162 11.20 3.77 -12.85
N ARG A 163 10.07 3.09 -13.10
CA ARG A 163 10.10 1.78 -13.75
C ARG A 163 10.53 2.00 -15.20
N LYS A 164 11.76 1.59 -15.55
CA LYS A 164 12.21 1.48 -16.94
C LYS A 164 11.35 0.43 -17.66
N ARG A 165 10.22 0.84 -18.23
CA ARG A 165 9.45 -0.01 -19.14
C ARG A 165 10.27 -0.07 -20.43
N GLY A 166 10.96 -1.19 -20.68
CA GLY A 166 11.60 -1.41 -21.96
C GLY A 166 10.55 -1.27 -23.05
N SER A 167 10.76 -0.33 -23.97
CA SER A 167 10.00 -0.27 -25.21
C SER A 167 10.23 -1.60 -25.92
N ARG A 168 9.19 -2.42 -26.04
CA ARG A 168 9.19 -3.46 -27.06
C ARG A 168 9.23 -2.70 -28.39
N SER A 169 10.38 -2.72 -29.05
CA SER A 169 10.49 -2.34 -30.45
C SER A 169 9.45 -3.16 -31.20
N SER A 170 8.41 -2.49 -31.72
CA SER A 170 7.58 -3.09 -32.75
C SER A 170 8.52 -3.48 -33.87
N SER A 171 8.55 -4.78 -34.19
CA SER A 171 9.19 -5.27 -35.41
C SER A 171 8.58 -4.51 -36.58
N ASP A 172 9.41 -3.79 -37.34
CA ASP A 172 9.05 -3.37 -38.68
C ASP A 172 8.96 -4.65 -39.52
N ASP A 173 7.72 -5.00 -39.89
CA ASP A 173 7.43 -6.00 -40.90
C ASP A 173 7.94 -5.46 -42.25
N ASP A 174 9.07 -6.00 -42.75
CA ASP A 174 9.56 -5.82 -44.11
C ASP A 174 8.54 -6.39 -45.11
N TYR A 175 7.60 -5.55 -45.57
CA TYR A 175 6.69 -5.87 -46.66
C TYR A 175 7.37 -5.56 -48.00
N GLU A 176 8.16 -6.50 -48.50
CA GLU A 176 8.67 -6.48 -49.87
C GLU A 176 7.52 -6.80 -50.83
N SER A 177 7.15 -5.84 -51.69
CA SER A 177 6.21 -6.05 -52.80
C SER A 177 6.95 -6.00 -54.15
N PRO A 178 6.55 -6.86 -55.10
CA PRO A 178 7.36 -7.25 -56.26
C PRO A 178 7.30 -6.24 -57.41
N ALA A 179 8.29 -6.32 -58.29
CA ALA A 179 8.31 -5.67 -59.61
C ALA A 179 7.95 -6.67 -60.72
#